data_AF-A0A085FVQ5-F1
#
_entry.id   AF-A0A085FVQ5-F1
#
_cell.length_a   1.000
_cell.length_b   1.000
_cell.length_c   1.000
_cell.angle_alpha   90.00
_cell.angle_beta   90.00
_cell.angle_gamma   90.00
#
_symmetry.space_group_name_H-M   'P 1'
#
loop_
_entity.id
_entity.type
_entity.pdbx_description
1 polymer ?
#
loop_
_entity_poly.entity_id
_entity_poly.type
_entity_poly.pdbx_seq_one_letter_code
_entity_poly.pdbx_strand_id
1 'polypeptide(L)'
;MRPDATTRAVTTADGRLTIEGERNAFVQSPARHLLLETGPLDVVSGYSSQNGSLGSVASLRGFGSLGRDWLARAGFADRAQHVALSIRALPETGEGKMLLRLGFDDEADAPHAGAFSADLFVSAPVYAELKRDLQAGLVDAISISAATNLWISDADCDPPAGSPLTWYLGIEADGRTSGSAKGLVQSLSWSQRGRRQEEPHPVPAAHPTEAPDADPEDGIEFRKLRQLTVLNRWMMNLLIALIAIMFVLALK
;
A
#
# COMPACT_ATOMS: atom_id res chain seq x y z
N MET A 1 -29.55 -3.22 0.50
CA MET A 1 -29.73 -4.67 0.31
C MET A 1 -28.32 -5.26 0.28
N ARG A 2 -27.84 -5.83 1.39
CA ARG A 2 -26.52 -6.47 1.44
C ARG A 2 -26.59 -7.72 0.55
N PRO A 3 -25.63 -7.98 -0.35
CA PRO A 3 -25.50 -9.32 -0.90
C PRO A 3 -25.23 -10.26 0.29
N ASP A 4 -25.99 -11.35 0.39
CA ASP A 4 -25.71 -12.41 1.35
C ASP A 4 -24.30 -12.92 1.09
N ALA A 5 -23.35 -12.53 1.93
CA ALA A 5 -22.03 -13.10 1.94
C ALA A 5 -22.18 -14.55 2.41
N THR A 6 -22.28 -15.47 1.44
CA THR A 6 -22.30 -16.91 1.70
C THR A 6 -21.01 -17.26 2.43
N THR A 7 -21.14 -17.81 3.64
CA THR A 7 -19.99 -18.39 4.36
C THR A 7 -19.39 -19.49 3.50
N ARG A 8 -18.10 -19.37 3.19
CA ARG A 8 -17.34 -20.37 2.43
C ARG A 8 -16.55 -21.23 3.40
N ALA A 9 -16.46 -22.54 3.15
CA ALA A 9 -15.54 -23.36 3.91
C ALA A 9 -14.08 -22.98 3.58
N VAL A 10 -13.30 -22.70 4.62
CA VAL A 10 -11.87 -22.37 4.55
C VAL A 10 -11.09 -23.45 5.27
N THR A 11 -10.10 -24.03 4.61
CA THR A 11 -9.20 -25.01 5.23
C THR A 11 -7.76 -24.60 5.00
N THR A 12 -6.97 -24.59 6.07
CA THR A 12 -5.52 -24.37 6.02
C THR A 12 -4.84 -25.64 6.54
N ALA A 13 -4.18 -26.38 5.67
CA ALA A 13 -3.47 -27.61 6.00
C ALA A 13 -2.16 -27.68 5.22
N ASP A 14 -1.08 -28.17 5.83
CA ASP A 14 0.23 -28.34 5.19
C ASP A 14 0.78 -27.08 4.47
N GLY A 15 0.48 -25.89 5.01
CA GLY A 15 0.90 -24.62 4.41
C GLY A 15 0.14 -24.25 3.12
N ARG A 16 -0.97 -24.92 2.84
CA ARG A 16 -1.91 -24.66 1.75
C ARG A 16 -3.22 -24.11 2.29
N LEU A 17 -3.72 -23.06 1.66
CA LEU A 17 -5.04 -22.49 1.87
C LEU A 17 -5.95 -22.96 0.74
N THR A 18 -7.06 -23.60 1.10
CA THR A 18 -8.12 -24.00 0.16
C THR A 18 -9.42 -23.35 0.56
N ILE A 19 -10.13 -22.79 -0.43
CA ILE A 19 -11.40 -22.08 -0.23
C ILE A 19 -12.46 -22.77 -1.08
N GLU A 20 -13.62 -23.03 -0.49
CA GLU A 20 -14.76 -23.58 -1.21
C GLU A 20 -15.16 -22.69 -2.40
N GLY A 21 -15.28 -23.31 -3.59
CA GLY A 21 -15.62 -22.64 -4.83
C GLY A 21 -14.42 -22.09 -5.62
N GLU A 22 -13.23 -22.02 -5.02
CA GLU A 22 -12.00 -21.67 -5.73
C GLU A 22 -11.37 -22.91 -6.38
N ARG A 23 -10.84 -22.75 -7.60
CA ARG A 23 -10.26 -23.87 -8.37
C ARG A 23 -8.87 -24.24 -7.90
N ASN A 24 -8.10 -23.25 -7.46
CA ASN A 24 -6.71 -23.42 -7.10
C ASN A 24 -6.54 -23.28 -5.58
N ALA A 25 -5.66 -24.09 -5.01
CA ALA A 25 -5.14 -23.83 -3.68
C ALA A 25 -4.20 -22.61 -3.72
N PHE A 26 -3.96 -22.02 -2.56
CA PHE A 26 -2.98 -20.97 -2.38
C PHE A 26 -1.88 -21.45 -1.44
N VAL A 27 -0.64 -21.00 -1.68
CA VAL A 27 0.53 -21.35 -0.85
C VAL A 27 1.31 -20.10 -0.47
N GLN A 28 2.11 -20.19 0.58
CA GLN A 28 3.07 -19.13 0.92
C GLN A 28 4.43 -19.45 0.29
N SER A 29 5.09 -18.43 -0.27
CA SER A 29 6.42 -18.58 -0.87
C SER A 29 7.45 -17.72 -0.11
N PRO A 30 8.17 -18.29 0.88
CA PRO A 30 9.13 -17.52 1.69
C PRO A 30 10.35 -17.04 0.88
N ALA A 31 10.60 -17.63 -0.30
CA ALA A 31 11.69 -17.23 -1.19
C ALA A 31 11.39 -15.96 -2.00
N ARG A 32 10.12 -15.53 -2.07
CA ARG A 32 9.70 -14.36 -2.83
C ARG A 32 9.47 -13.19 -1.90
N HIS A 33 9.86 -12.00 -2.36
CA HIS A 33 9.67 -10.77 -1.61
C HIS A 33 8.65 -9.90 -2.32
N LEU A 34 7.79 -9.27 -1.53
CA LEU A 34 6.92 -8.22 -2.01
C LEU A 34 7.76 -6.96 -2.21
N LEU A 35 7.68 -6.37 -3.40
CA LEU A 35 8.27 -5.08 -3.72
C LEU A 35 7.18 -4.01 -3.75
N LEU A 36 7.42 -2.91 -3.05
CA LEU A 36 6.59 -1.71 -3.09
C LEU A 36 7.45 -0.51 -3.43
N GLU A 37 7.06 0.21 -4.47
CA GLU A 37 7.67 1.47 -4.87
C GLU A 37 6.68 2.60 -4.62
N THR A 38 7.15 3.71 -4.07
CA THR A 38 6.30 4.87 -3.82
C THR A 38 6.99 6.14 -4.26
N GLY A 39 6.18 7.07 -4.77
CA GLY A 39 6.61 8.43 -5.10
C GLY A 39 6.65 9.32 -3.85
N PRO A 40 6.41 10.64 -4.01
CA PRO A 40 6.49 11.56 -2.87
C PRO A 40 5.42 11.25 -1.82
N LEU A 41 5.86 11.17 -0.56
CA LEU A 41 4.99 10.99 0.60
C LEU A 41 4.66 12.34 1.24
N ASP A 42 3.41 12.48 1.67
CA ASP A 42 2.95 13.61 2.46
C ASP A 42 3.30 13.40 3.95
N VAL A 43 3.89 14.42 4.56
CA VAL A 43 4.13 14.43 6.01
C VAL A 43 2.84 14.83 6.71
N VAL A 44 2.21 13.87 7.41
CA VAL A 44 1.02 14.11 8.22
C VAL A 44 1.41 14.12 9.69
N SER A 45 1.04 15.18 10.39
CA SER A 45 1.27 15.33 11.83
C SER A 45 0.04 15.93 12.49
N GLY A 46 -0.31 15.42 13.67
CA GLY A 46 -1.45 15.90 14.43
C GLY A 46 -1.54 15.22 15.80
N TYR A 47 -2.70 15.34 16.42
CA TYR A 47 -3.03 14.69 17.67
C TYR A 47 -4.33 13.93 17.51
N SER A 48 -4.41 12.72 18.07
CA SER A 48 -5.65 11.95 18.17
C SER A 48 -6.01 11.78 19.64
N SER A 49 -7.27 11.98 19.99
CA SER A 49 -7.78 11.58 21.29
C SER A 49 -8.41 10.19 21.19
N GLN A 50 -7.90 9.24 21.96
CA GLN A 50 -8.54 7.93 22.16
C GLN A 50 -8.70 7.68 23.65
N ASN A 51 -9.91 7.32 24.07
CA ASN A 51 -10.25 7.05 25.46
C ASN A 51 -9.80 8.15 26.44
N GLY A 52 -9.90 9.42 26.02
CA GLY A 52 -9.50 10.58 26.82
C GLY A 52 -7.99 10.85 26.87
N SER A 53 -7.15 10.01 26.25
CA SER A 53 -5.71 10.25 26.12
C SER A 53 -5.40 10.93 24.79
N LEU A 54 -4.62 12.01 24.82
CA LEU A 54 -4.15 12.70 23.63
C LEU A 54 -2.81 12.11 23.18
N GLY A 55 -2.81 11.42 22.05
CA GLY A 55 -1.59 10.89 21.41
C GLY A 55 -1.16 11.76 20.24
N SER A 56 0.14 12.04 20.11
CA SER A 56 0.67 12.57 18.86
C SER A 56 0.58 11.49 17.78
N VAL A 57 0.07 11.86 16.61
CA VAL A 57 0.07 11.02 15.42
C VAL A 57 0.99 11.66 14.40
N ALA A 58 2.11 10.98 14.12
CA ALA A 58 3.00 11.33 13.04
C ALA A 58 3.08 10.15 12.07
N SER A 59 2.77 10.41 10.79
CA SER A 59 2.85 9.40 9.73
C SER A 59 3.24 10.06 8.41
N LEU A 60 4.04 9.37 7.62
CA LEU A 60 4.22 9.70 6.20
C LEU A 60 3.16 8.92 5.41
N ARG A 61 2.44 9.57 4.51
CA ARG A 61 1.32 8.95 3.78
C ARG A 61 1.44 9.13 2.28
N GLY A 62 0.98 8.16 1.53
CA GLY A 62 0.95 8.21 0.07
C GLY A 62 0.40 6.92 -0.51
N PHE A 63 0.87 6.56 -1.70
CA PHE A 63 0.48 5.32 -2.38
C PHE A 63 1.72 4.52 -2.75
N GLY A 64 1.72 3.23 -2.44
CA GLY A 64 2.70 2.27 -2.93
C GLY A 64 2.18 1.58 -4.19
N SER A 65 3.07 1.30 -5.14
CA SER A 65 2.84 0.53 -6.36
C SER A 65 3.58 -0.81 -6.24
N LEU A 66 2.92 -1.88 -6.68
CA LEU A 66 3.50 -3.22 -6.84
C LEU A 66 4.22 -3.38 -8.20
N GLY A 67 4.33 -2.31 -8.99
CA GLY A 67 4.92 -2.37 -10.33
C GLY A 67 4.07 -3.23 -11.26
N ARG A 68 4.60 -4.41 -11.63
CA ARG A 68 3.90 -5.38 -12.51
C ARG A 68 3.05 -6.38 -11.72
N ASP A 69 3.29 -6.51 -10.41
CA ASP A 69 2.59 -7.44 -9.54
C ASP A 69 1.24 -6.89 -9.08
N TRP A 70 0.40 -7.76 -8.53
CA TRP A 70 -0.94 -7.44 -8.07
C TRP A 70 -1.12 -7.88 -6.62
N LEU A 71 -1.96 -7.14 -5.88
CA LEU A 71 -2.48 -7.55 -4.58
C LEU A 71 -3.97 -7.83 -4.72
N ALA A 72 -4.44 -8.94 -4.17
CA ALA A 72 -5.82 -9.39 -4.22
C ALA A 72 -6.24 -10.00 -2.87
N ARG A 73 -7.52 -10.35 -2.73
CA ARG A 73 -8.02 -11.14 -1.60
C ARG A 73 -8.42 -12.52 -2.06
N ALA A 74 -7.99 -13.56 -1.35
CA ALA A 74 -8.33 -14.93 -1.71
C ALA A 74 -9.85 -15.17 -1.60
N GLY A 75 -10.49 -15.62 -2.68
CA GLY A 75 -11.94 -15.81 -2.75
C GLY A 75 -12.74 -14.55 -3.11
N PHE A 76 -12.09 -13.44 -3.46
CA PHE A 76 -12.79 -12.21 -3.87
C PHE A 76 -12.31 -11.75 -5.25
N ALA A 77 -13.15 -10.97 -5.94
CA ALA A 77 -12.89 -10.55 -7.31
C ALA A 77 -12.00 -9.29 -7.41
N ASP A 78 -11.63 -8.68 -6.29
CA ASP A 78 -10.83 -7.47 -6.25
C ASP A 78 -9.33 -7.74 -6.45
N ARG A 79 -8.68 -6.79 -7.11
CA ARG A 79 -7.24 -6.74 -7.30
C ARG A 79 -6.78 -5.29 -7.43
N ALA A 80 -5.56 -4.98 -7.00
CA ALA A 80 -4.97 -3.66 -7.14
C ALA A 80 -3.45 -3.75 -7.34
N GLN A 81 -2.92 -2.88 -8.19
CA GLN A 81 -1.47 -2.60 -8.29
C GLN A 81 -1.03 -1.51 -7.32
N HIS A 82 -1.97 -0.81 -6.70
CA HIS A 82 -1.70 0.32 -5.83
C HIS A 82 -2.34 0.10 -4.46
N VAL A 83 -1.63 0.50 -3.41
CA VAL A 83 -2.05 0.39 -2.02
C VAL A 83 -1.89 1.73 -1.31
N ALA A 84 -2.81 2.07 -0.40
CA ALA A 84 -2.62 3.20 0.48
C ALA A 84 -1.46 2.89 1.44
N LEU A 85 -0.40 3.70 1.40
CA LEU A 85 0.81 3.47 2.19
C LEU A 85 0.88 4.47 3.34
N SER A 86 1.13 3.96 4.55
CA SER A 86 1.47 4.77 5.72
C SER A 86 2.77 4.27 6.34
N ILE A 87 3.73 5.18 6.57
CA ILE A 87 4.97 4.89 7.30
C ILE A 87 4.91 5.57 8.67
N ARG A 88 5.19 4.82 9.74
CA ARG A 88 5.17 5.31 11.13
C ARG A 88 6.38 4.82 11.91
N ALA A 89 6.79 5.59 12.91
CA ALA A 89 7.78 5.12 13.88
C ALA A 89 7.14 4.06 14.80
N LEU A 90 7.87 2.98 15.07
CA LEU A 90 7.51 2.02 16.12
C LEU A 90 7.73 2.71 17.49
N PRO A 91 6.80 2.60 18.45
CA PRO A 91 7.09 2.94 19.85
C PRO A 91 8.32 2.13 20.31
N GLU A 92 9.19 2.70 21.16
CA GLU A 92 10.53 2.19 21.53
C GLU A 92 10.54 0.85 22.31
N THR A 93 9.87 -0.19 21.81
CA THR A 93 9.67 -1.47 22.50
C THR A 93 10.13 -2.69 21.70
N GLY A 94 11.06 -2.54 20.76
CA GLY A 94 11.61 -3.71 20.06
C GLY A 94 12.82 -3.41 19.21
N GLU A 95 13.71 -4.40 19.13
CA GLU A 95 14.86 -4.49 18.22
C GLU A 95 14.55 -3.89 16.86
N GLY A 96 15.52 -3.23 16.21
CA GLY A 96 15.41 -2.41 14.99
C GLY A 96 14.90 -3.09 13.71
N LYS A 97 13.99 -4.05 13.83
CA LYS A 97 13.22 -4.72 12.80
C LYS A 97 12.17 -3.75 12.26
N MET A 98 12.07 -3.72 10.94
CA MET A 98 11.05 -2.99 10.20
C MET A 98 9.93 -3.96 9.84
N LEU A 99 8.68 -3.58 10.11
CA LEU A 99 7.52 -4.46 9.94
C LEU A 99 6.56 -3.85 8.91
N LEU A 100 6.06 -4.69 8.01
CA LEU A 100 5.01 -4.34 7.07
C LEU A 100 3.72 -5.07 7.47
N ARG A 101 2.60 -4.35 7.53
CA ARG A 101 1.27 -4.92 7.65
C ARG A 101 0.46 -4.56 6.42
N LEU A 102 -0.17 -5.55 5.81
CA LEU A 102 -1.02 -5.40 4.63
C LEU A 102 -2.45 -5.80 5.02
N GLY A 103 -3.42 -5.07 4.50
CA GLY A 103 -4.83 -5.33 4.78
C GLY A 103 -5.74 -4.77 3.70
N PHE A 104 -7.03 -4.94 3.93
CA PHE A 104 -8.09 -4.40 3.12
C PHE A 104 -9.11 -3.73 4.05
N ASP A 105 -9.44 -2.48 3.76
CA ASP A 105 -10.38 -1.70 4.59
C ASP A 105 -11.82 -2.01 4.16
N ASP A 106 -12.41 -3.08 4.72
CA ASP A 106 -13.81 -3.48 4.45
C ASP A 106 -14.85 -2.54 5.09
N GLU A 107 -14.42 -1.60 5.93
CA GLU A 107 -15.31 -0.70 6.66
C GLU A 107 -15.75 0.47 5.78
N ALA A 108 -17.06 0.56 5.51
CA ALA A 108 -17.65 1.51 4.56
C ALA A 108 -17.40 3.00 4.92
N ASP A 109 -17.21 3.30 6.20
CA ASP A 109 -16.99 4.66 6.70
C ASP A 109 -15.50 5.01 6.86
N ALA A 110 -14.60 4.07 6.53
CA ALA A 110 -13.16 4.32 6.58
C ALA A 110 -12.73 5.28 5.44
N PRO A 111 -11.69 6.11 5.65
CA PRO A 111 -11.18 7.02 4.62
C PRO A 111 -10.77 6.35 3.30
N HIS A 112 -10.49 5.05 3.35
CA HIS A 112 -10.07 4.21 2.23
C HIS A 112 -10.94 2.96 2.10
N ALA A 113 -12.23 3.06 2.45
CA ALA A 113 -13.18 1.96 2.31
C ALA A 113 -13.10 1.29 0.93
N GLY A 114 -12.94 -0.03 0.91
CA GLY A 114 -12.78 -0.83 -0.30
C GLY A 114 -11.40 -0.78 -0.93
N ALA A 115 -10.37 -0.31 -0.23
CA ALA A 115 -9.00 -0.24 -0.73
C ALA A 115 -8.03 -1.11 0.08
N PHE A 116 -6.96 -1.52 -0.59
CA PHE A 116 -5.82 -2.17 0.04
C PHE A 116 -4.95 -1.14 0.77
N SER A 117 -4.47 -1.53 1.94
CA SER A 117 -3.62 -0.70 2.80
C SER A 117 -2.30 -1.40 3.16
N ALA A 118 -1.25 -0.60 3.30
CA ALA A 118 0.08 -1.00 3.71
C ALA A 118 0.56 -0.07 4.84
N ASP A 119 0.70 -0.61 6.04
CA ASP A 119 1.29 0.09 7.18
C ASP A 119 2.74 -0.41 7.38
N LEU A 120 3.70 0.49 7.13
CA LEU A 120 5.11 0.26 7.39
C LEU A 120 5.50 0.87 8.74
N PHE A 121 6.05 0.04 9.62
CA PHE A 121 6.61 0.45 10.90
C PHE A 121 8.13 0.36 10.87
N VAL A 122 8.80 1.47 11.15
CA VAL A 122 10.27 1.57 11.16
C VAL A 122 10.77 2.08 12.51
N SER A 123 12.07 1.93 12.76
CA SER A 123 12.66 2.50 13.98
C SER A 123 12.60 4.04 13.97
N ALA A 124 12.53 4.65 15.14
CA ALA A 124 12.46 6.10 15.27
C ALA A 124 13.60 6.86 14.54
N PRO A 125 14.88 6.39 14.58
CA PRO A 125 15.95 7.02 13.81
C PRO A 125 15.71 6.99 12.29
N VAL A 126 15.30 5.85 11.74
CA VAL A 126 15.02 5.69 10.30
C VAL A 126 13.83 6.57 9.88
N TYR A 127 12.77 6.63 10.70
CA TYR A 127 11.64 7.51 10.46
C TYR A 127 12.06 8.99 10.43
N ALA A 128 12.88 9.42 11.40
CA ALA A 128 13.34 10.80 11.50
C ALA A 128 14.21 11.19 10.30
N GLU A 129 15.09 10.30 9.84
CA GLU A 129 15.94 10.51 8.67
C GLU A 129 15.11 10.63 7.39
N LEU A 130 14.21 9.69 7.13
CA LEU A 130 13.33 9.71 5.97
C LEU A 130 12.44 10.96 5.96
N LYS A 131 11.84 11.32 7.12
CA LYS A 131 11.03 12.53 7.25
C LYS A 131 11.83 13.79 6.94
N ARG A 132 13.06 13.90 7.45
CA ARG A 132 13.95 15.04 7.18
C ARG A 132 14.25 15.16 5.69
N ASP A 133 14.61 14.06 5.05
CA ASP A 133 14.97 14.03 3.63
C ASP A 133 13.75 14.36 2.74
N LEU A 134 12.55 13.88 3.11
CA LEU A 134 11.28 14.25 2.45
C LEU A 134 10.98 15.74 2.59
N GLN A 135 11.13 16.30 3.79
CA GLN A 135 10.91 17.73 4.05
C GLN A 135 11.92 18.62 3.32
N ALA A 136 13.14 18.14 3.12
CA ALA A 136 14.15 18.81 2.31
C ALA A 136 13.91 18.69 0.80
N GLY A 137 12.87 17.96 0.38
CA GLY A 137 12.56 17.71 -1.04
C GLY A 137 13.63 16.86 -1.73
N LEU A 138 14.38 16.07 -0.96
CA LEU A 138 15.46 15.22 -1.47
C LEU A 138 14.95 13.87 -1.93
N VAL A 139 13.78 13.40 -1.50
CA VAL A 139 13.31 12.06 -1.82
C VAL A 139 12.50 12.07 -3.12
N ASP A 140 12.99 11.36 -4.14
CA ASP A 140 12.26 11.19 -5.41
C ASP A 140 11.40 9.92 -5.40
N ALA A 141 11.98 8.80 -4.97
CA ALA A 141 11.33 7.50 -4.88
C ALA A 141 11.80 6.74 -3.64
N ILE A 142 10.91 5.92 -3.09
CA ILE A 142 11.19 5.01 -1.97
C ILE A 142 10.85 3.59 -2.44
N SER A 143 11.76 2.66 -2.19
CA SER A 143 11.60 1.24 -2.50
C SER A 143 11.66 0.42 -1.21
N ILE A 144 10.68 -0.47 -1.07
CA ILE A 144 10.48 -1.34 0.09
C ILE A 144 10.47 -2.78 -0.42
N SER A 145 11.31 -3.64 0.17
CA SER A 145 11.27 -5.09 -0.04
C SER A 145 10.94 -5.79 1.27
N ALA A 146 9.94 -6.67 1.25
CA ALA A 146 9.52 -7.41 2.43
C ALA A 146 9.31 -8.90 2.14
N ALA A 147 9.82 -9.76 3.02
CA ALA A 147 9.36 -11.15 3.08
C ALA A 147 8.03 -11.18 3.83
N THR A 148 6.97 -11.62 3.16
CA THR A 148 5.60 -11.57 3.69
C THR A 148 5.03 -12.97 3.84
N ASN A 149 3.97 -13.09 4.64
CA ASN A 149 3.14 -14.30 4.71
C ASN A 149 1.94 -14.24 3.75
N LEU A 150 2.02 -13.41 2.70
CA LEU A 150 1.02 -13.39 1.64
C LEU A 150 0.97 -14.74 0.92
N TRP A 151 -0.21 -15.05 0.40
CA TRP A 151 -0.44 -16.24 -0.38
C TRP A 151 -0.22 -15.96 -1.86
N ILE A 152 0.13 -16.98 -2.63
CA ILE A 152 0.16 -16.98 -4.10
C ILE A 152 -0.67 -18.16 -4.58
N SER A 153 -1.21 -18.09 -5.80
CA SER A 153 -1.87 -19.27 -6.37
C SER A 153 -0.85 -20.40 -6.52
N ASP A 154 -1.25 -21.63 -6.22
CA ASP A 154 -0.38 -22.80 -6.39
C ASP A 154 0.07 -22.97 -7.85
N ALA A 155 -0.76 -22.54 -8.81
CA ALA A 155 -0.43 -22.49 -10.23
C ALA A 155 0.72 -21.50 -10.56
N ASP A 156 0.95 -20.50 -9.71
CA ASP A 156 1.94 -19.43 -9.88
C ASP A 156 3.21 -19.66 -9.04
N CYS A 157 3.44 -20.87 -8.52
CA CYS A 157 4.66 -21.19 -7.75
C CYS A 157 5.93 -21.08 -8.60
N ASP A 158 5.87 -21.63 -9.82
CA ASP A 158 6.96 -21.67 -10.80
C ASP A 158 6.57 -20.95 -12.10
N PRO A 159 6.27 -19.64 -12.04
CA PRO A 159 5.91 -18.89 -13.22
C PRO A 159 7.16 -18.65 -14.08
N PRO A 160 7.00 -18.49 -15.40
CA PRO A 160 8.08 -18.08 -16.28
C PRO A 160 8.76 -16.81 -15.77
N ALA A 161 10.08 -16.71 -15.94
CA ALA A 161 10.86 -15.56 -15.48
C ALA A 161 10.26 -14.24 -16.02
N GLY A 162 10.02 -13.29 -15.11
CA GLY A 162 9.47 -11.98 -15.44
C GLY A 162 7.94 -11.92 -15.63
N SER A 163 7.22 -13.01 -15.33
CA SER A 163 5.75 -13.00 -15.26
C SER A 163 5.28 -12.21 -14.03
N PRO A 164 4.21 -11.40 -14.15
CA PRO A 164 3.63 -10.72 -13.01
C PRO A 164 3.05 -11.72 -12.01
N LEU A 165 3.22 -11.44 -10.72
CA LEU A 165 2.71 -12.28 -9.65
C LEU A 165 1.49 -11.64 -8.99
N THR A 166 0.49 -12.44 -8.64
CA THR A 166 -0.61 -11.99 -7.79
C THR A 166 -0.41 -12.49 -6.37
N TRP A 167 -0.28 -11.54 -5.44
CA TRP A 167 -0.22 -11.76 -4.02
C TRP A 167 -1.63 -11.69 -3.44
N TYR A 168 -1.97 -12.62 -2.55
CA TYR A 168 -3.28 -12.72 -1.95
C TYR A 168 -3.20 -12.50 -0.44
N LEU A 169 -4.00 -11.57 0.05
CA LEU A 169 -4.45 -11.59 1.43
C LEU A 169 -5.25 -12.87 1.65
N GLY A 170 -5.01 -13.53 2.78
CA GLY A 170 -5.77 -14.71 3.16
C GLY A 170 -7.24 -14.37 3.41
N ILE A 171 -8.02 -15.40 3.73
CA ILE A 171 -9.39 -15.25 4.20
C ILE A 171 -9.44 -15.71 5.65
N GLU A 172 -10.22 -15.01 6.49
CA GLU A 172 -10.40 -15.41 7.88
C GLU A 172 -11.19 -16.71 7.98
N ALA A 173 -11.12 -17.37 9.14
CA ALA A 173 -11.77 -18.67 9.37
C ALA A 173 -13.30 -18.61 9.23
N ASP A 174 -13.90 -17.41 9.30
CA ASP A 174 -15.32 -17.20 9.06
C ASP A 174 -15.72 -17.30 7.58
N GLY A 175 -14.74 -17.35 6.66
CA GLY A 175 -14.94 -17.45 5.22
C GLY A 175 -15.60 -16.22 4.58
N ARG A 176 -15.67 -15.10 5.31
CA ARG A 176 -16.40 -13.88 4.91
C ARG A 176 -15.52 -12.65 4.89
N THR A 177 -14.53 -12.57 5.77
CA THR A 177 -13.68 -11.40 5.91
C THR A 177 -12.29 -11.66 5.35
N SER A 178 -11.70 -10.61 4.77
CA SER A 178 -10.30 -10.67 4.36
C SER A 178 -9.42 -10.79 5.58
N GLY A 179 -8.44 -11.69 5.52
CA GLY A 179 -7.34 -11.71 6.47
C GLY A 179 -6.40 -10.53 6.25
N SER A 180 -5.51 -10.34 7.23
CA SER A 180 -4.36 -9.44 7.12
C SER A 180 -3.06 -10.21 6.89
N ALA A 181 -2.10 -9.58 6.21
CA ALA A 181 -0.76 -10.12 6.03
C ALA A 181 0.27 -9.28 6.79
N LYS A 182 1.35 -9.94 7.20
CA LYS A 182 2.49 -9.35 7.89
C LYS A 182 3.76 -9.73 7.14
N GLY A 183 4.72 -8.82 7.13
CA GLY A 183 6.02 -9.04 6.55
C GLY A 183 7.14 -8.42 7.37
N LEU A 184 8.31 -9.03 7.26
CA LEU A 184 9.56 -8.47 7.72
C LEU A 184 10.19 -7.73 6.55
N VAL A 185 10.41 -6.42 6.73
CA VAL A 185 11.05 -5.59 5.71
C VAL A 185 12.54 -5.88 5.72
N GLN A 186 13.06 -6.29 4.57
CA GLN A 186 14.46 -6.62 4.39
C GLN A 186 15.27 -5.42 3.89
N SER A 187 14.66 -4.56 3.06
CA SER A 187 15.28 -3.33 2.61
C SER A 187 14.26 -2.20 2.54
N LEU A 188 14.71 -1.02 2.97
CA LEU A 188 14.05 0.26 2.78
C LEU A 188 15.12 1.22 2.25
N SER A 189 14.93 1.76 1.06
CA SER A 189 15.87 2.68 0.44
C SER A 189 15.14 3.80 -0.27
N TRP A 190 15.73 4.98 -0.34
CA TRP A 190 15.20 6.11 -1.09
C TRP A 190 16.29 6.82 -1.86
N SER A 191 15.97 7.26 -3.08
CA SER A 191 16.91 8.01 -3.91
C SER A 191 16.88 9.48 -3.55
N GLN A 192 18.07 10.06 -3.41
CA GLN A 192 18.23 11.50 -3.18
C GLN A 192 18.34 12.25 -4.52
N ARG A 193 17.46 13.23 -4.72
CA ARG A 193 17.46 14.16 -5.85
C ARG A 193 18.81 14.84 -5.94
N GLY A 194 19.57 14.57 -6.99
CA GLY A 194 20.90 15.13 -7.23
C GLY A 194 22.08 14.18 -7.00
N ARG A 195 21.89 13.00 -6.42
CA ARG A 195 22.83 11.87 -6.61
C ARG A 195 22.36 11.08 -7.83
N ARG A 196 22.80 11.51 -9.02
CA ARG A 196 22.94 10.55 -10.12
C ARG A 196 23.86 9.46 -9.57
N GLN A 197 23.28 8.29 -9.39
CA GLN A 197 24.05 7.06 -9.23
C GLN A 197 25.05 7.03 -10.38
N GLU A 198 26.33 7.05 -10.03
CA GLU A 198 27.44 6.89 -10.95
C GLU A 198 27.16 5.62 -11.76
N GLU A 199 26.95 5.79 -13.06
CA GLU A 199 26.67 4.68 -13.97
C GLU A 199 27.74 3.60 -13.77
N PRO A 200 27.37 2.33 -13.53
CA PRO A 200 28.31 1.24 -13.78
C PRO A 200 28.78 1.38 -15.23
N HIS A 201 30.10 1.39 -15.43
CA HIS A 201 30.75 1.51 -16.74
C HIS A 201 30.05 0.68 -17.85
N PRO A 202 29.96 1.22 -19.07
CA PRO A 202 29.17 0.65 -20.15
C PRO A 202 29.78 -0.67 -20.64
N VAL A 203 28.99 -1.73 -20.65
CA VAL A 203 29.23 -2.90 -21.51
C VAL A 203 28.58 -2.62 -22.87
N PRO A 204 29.23 -2.89 -24.01
CA PRO A 204 28.80 -2.38 -25.31
C PRO A 204 27.46 -2.95 -25.80
N ALA A 205 26.76 -2.11 -26.57
CA ALA A 205 25.41 -2.24 -27.07
C ALA A 205 25.11 -3.48 -27.93
N ALA A 206 23.86 -3.93 -27.85
CA ALA A 206 23.11 -4.47 -28.99
C ALA A 206 21.77 -3.71 -29.14
N HIS A 207 21.43 -3.43 -30.39
CA HIS A 207 20.44 -2.48 -30.91
C HIS A 207 18.94 -2.94 -30.80
N PRO A 208 17.95 -2.11 -31.18
CA PRO A 208 16.73 -1.84 -30.39
C PRO A 208 15.38 -2.35 -30.97
N THR A 209 14.34 -2.11 -30.15
CA THR A 209 12.93 -1.78 -30.51
C THR A 209 11.91 -2.92 -30.48
N GLU A 210 11.02 -2.90 -29.47
CA GLU A 210 9.60 -2.60 -29.65
C GLU A 210 8.97 -2.25 -28.28
N ALA A 211 8.33 -1.08 -28.20
CA ALA A 211 7.57 -0.66 -27.04
C ALA A 211 6.17 -1.30 -27.09
N PRO A 212 5.66 -1.92 -26.02
CA PRO A 212 4.24 -2.24 -25.94
C PRO A 212 3.48 -0.97 -25.59
N ASP A 213 2.47 -0.67 -26.40
CA ASP A 213 1.42 0.32 -26.13
C ASP A 213 0.91 0.15 -24.69
N ALA A 214 1.04 1.21 -23.90
CA ALA A 214 0.33 1.33 -22.64
C ALA A 214 -1.15 1.56 -22.96
N ASP A 215 -2.00 0.65 -22.49
CA ASP A 215 -3.45 0.74 -22.60
C ASP A 215 -3.93 2.09 -22.01
N PRO A 216 -4.63 2.95 -22.78
CA PRO A 216 -5.03 4.28 -22.34
C PRO A 216 -6.07 4.30 -21.21
N GLU A 217 -6.67 3.17 -20.85
CA GLU A 217 -7.71 3.11 -19.81
C GLU A 217 -7.17 3.32 -18.38
N ASP A 218 -6.01 2.74 -18.04
CA ASP A 218 -5.39 2.89 -16.71
C ASP A 218 -4.94 4.35 -16.43
N GLY A 219 -4.54 5.07 -17.48
CA GLY A 219 -4.15 6.49 -17.39
C GLY A 219 -5.33 7.46 -17.23
N ILE A 220 -6.56 7.04 -17.54
CA ILE A 220 -7.78 7.83 -17.38
C ILE A 220 -8.33 7.67 -15.97
N GLU A 221 -8.29 6.46 -15.40
CA GLU A 221 -8.71 6.22 -14.01
C GLU A 221 -7.77 6.89 -13.01
N PHE A 222 -6.45 6.86 -13.25
CA PHE A 222 -5.47 7.58 -12.44
C PHE A 222 -5.67 9.11 -12.48
N ARG A 223 -6.02 9.67 -13.66
CA ARG A 223 -6.36 11.09 -13.78
C ARG A 223 -7.67 11.42 -13.07
N LYS A 224 -8.69 10.56 -13.14
CA LYS A 224 -9.97 10.75 -12.44
C LYS A 224 -9.80 10.69 -10.92
N LEU A 225 -9.05 9.72 -10.39
CA LEU A 225 -8.79 9.59 -8.95
C LEU A 225 -8.00 10.79 -8.40
N ARG A 226 -6.96 11.23 -9.12
CA ARG A 226 -6.19 12.44 -8.78
C ARG A 226 -7.04 13.72 -8.89
N GLN A 227 -7.93 13.81 -9.87
CA GLN A 227 -8.85 14.94 -10.01
C GLN A 227 -9.91 14.97 -8.90
N LEU A 228 -10.42 13.80 -8.47
CA LEU A 228 -11.39 13.70 -7.38
C LEU A 228 -10.81 14.15 -6.04
N THR A 229 -9.54 13.85 -5.74
CA THR A 229 -8.90 14.32 -4.50
C THR A 229 -8.66 15.82 -4.51
N VAL A 230 -8.27 16.39 -5.68
CA VAL A 230 -8.07 17.84 -5.83
C VAL A 230 -9.41 18.59 -5.77
N LEU A 231 -10.46 18.07 -6.39
CA LEU A 231 -11.78 18.71 -6.42
C LEU A 231 -12.47 18.65 -5.04
N ASN A 232 -12.40 17.50 -4.36
CA ASN A 232 -12.92 17.35 -3.00
C ASN A 232 -12.22 18.31 -2.02
N ARG A 233 -10.90 18.49 -2.16
CA ARG A 233 -10.13 19.45 -1.36
C ARG A 233 -10.50 20.90 -1.61
N TRP A 234 -10.77 21.29 -2.86
CA TRP A 234 -11.25 22.63 -3.20
C TRP A 234 -12.66 22.91 -2.65
N MET A 235 -13.55 21.92 -2.73
CA MET A 235 -14.92 22.04 -2.19
C MET A 235 -14.90 22.18 -0.66
N MET A 236 -14.06 21.41 0.05
CA MET A 236 -13.95 21.49 1.50
C MET A 236 -13.38 22.84 1.96
N ASN A 237 -12.38 23.38 1.25
CA ASN A 237 -11.85 24.72 1.53
C ASN A 237 -12.89 25.83 1.29
N LEU A 238 -13.72 25.70 0.24
CA LEU A 238 -14.80 26.66 -0.03
C LEU A 238 -15.88 26.62 1.06
N LEU A 239 -16.25 25.42 1.53
CA LEU A 239 -17.23 25.26 2.61
C LEU A 239 -16.74 25.89 3.92
N ILE A 240 -15.47 25.66 4.27
CA ILE A 240 -14.85 26.25 5.47
C ILE A 240 -14.83 27.79 5.36
N ALA A 241 -14.50 28.33 4.18
CA ALA A 241 -14.51 29.78 3.96
C ALA A 241 -15.92 30.38 4.08
N LEU A 242 -16.94 29.72 3.54
CA LEU A 242 -18.34 30.16 3.66
C LEU A 242 -18.82 30.15 5.11
N ILE A 243 -18.50 29.10 5.87
CA ILE A 243 -18.83 29.02 7.30
C ILE A 243 -18.14 30.15 8.06
N ALA A 244 -16.85 30.41 7.79
CA ALA A 244 -16.12 31.50 8.44
C ALA A 244 -16.72 32.88 8.13
N ILE A 245 -17.09 33.15 6.88
CA ILE A 245 -17.74 34.41 6.47
C ILE A 245 -19.10 34.55 7.16
N MET A 246 -19.90 33.48 7.21
CA MET A 246 -21.20 33.48 7.89
C MET A 246 -21.04 33.74 9.40
N PHE A 247 -20.00 33.19 10.02
CA PHE A 247 -19.69 33.41 11.44
C PHE A 247 -19.30 34.87 11.71
N VAL A 248 -18.50 35.48 10.83
CA VAL A 248 -18.11 36.90 10.93
C VAL A 248 -19.30 37.84 10.72
N LEU A 249 -20.22 37.49 9.82
CA LEU A 249 -21.46 38.26 9.60
C LEU A 249 -22.47 38.13 10.75
N ALA A 250 -22.50 36.98 11.44
CA ALA A 250 -23.40 36.76 12.57
C ALA A 250 -22.91 37.37 13.89
N LEU A 251 -21.59 37.63 14.02
CA LEU A 251 -20.99 38.28 15.19
C LEU A 251 -20.97 39.82 15.11
N LYS A 252 -21.48 40.40 14.02
CA LYS A 252 -21.49 41.84 13.77
C LYS A 252 -22.91 42.38 13.78
#